data_AF-A0A7T5E2Y5-F1
#
_entry.id   AF-A0A7T5E2Y5-F1
#
_cell.length_a   1.000
_cell.length_b   1.000
_cell.length_c   1.000
_cell.angle_alpha   90.00
_cell.angle_beta   90.00
_cell.angle_gamma   90.00
#
_symmetry.space_group_name_H-M   'P 1'
#
loop_
_entity.id
_entity.type
_entity.pdbx_description
1 polymer ?
#
loop_
_entity_poly.entity_id
_entity_poly.type
_entity_poly.pdbx_seq_one_letter_code
_entity_poly.pdbx_strand_id
1 'polypeptide(L)' 'MNDTLTITLPPDIQAMLVTMTQAEGLSPESVAQSAIRDYLFIHQFRSLRSQLLQKAQTEYTDDDIFELVS' A
#
# COMPACT_ATOMS: atom_id res chain seq x y z
N MET A 1 -13.75 2.39 -17.18
CA MET A 1 -13.00 1.49 -18.08
C MET A 1 -12.49 0.38 -17.19
N ASN A 2 -12.91 -0.86 -17.42
CA ASN A 2 -12.44 -2.01 -16.64
C ASN A 2 -11.36 -2.68 -17.47
N ASP A 3 -10.10 -2.55 -17.03
CA ASP A 3 -8.98 -3.24 -17.64
C ASP A 3 -8.76 -4.57 -16.91
N THR A 4 -8.65 -5.66 -17.66
CA THR A 4 -8.45 -6.99 -17.12
C THR A 4 -6.96 -7.32 -17.06
N LEU A 5 -6.47 -7.66 -15.86
CA LEU A 5 -5.11 -8.11 -15.64
C LEU A 5 -5.13 -9.60 -15.30
N THR A 6 -4.60 -10.44 -16.19
CA THR A 6 -4.42 -11.88 -15.92
C THR A 6 -3.04 -12.11 -15.31
N ILE A 7 -3.00 -12.61 -14.07
CA ILE A 7 -1.77 -12.95 -13.35
C ILE A 7 -1.75 -14.43 -12.99
N THR A 8 -0.60 -15.08 -13.17
CA THR A 8 -0.36 -16.43 -12.67
C THR A 8 0.10 -16.33 -11.23
N LEU A 9 -0.70 -16.88 -10.31
CA LEU A 9 -0.36 -16.92 -8.90
C LEU A 9 0.34 -18.26 -8.55
N PRO A 10 1.35 -18.22 -7.66
CA PRO A 10 1.86 -19.42 -7.04
C PRO A 10 0.75 -20.20 -6.31
N PRO A 11 0.80 -21.55 -6.31
CA PRO A 11 -0.28 -22.39 -5.77
C PRO A 11 -0.49 -22.20 -4.26
N ASP A 12 0.58 -21.90 -3.52
CA ASP A 12 0.57 -21.55 -2.11
C ASP A 12 -0.19 -20.24 -1.85
N ILE A 13 0.07 -19.19 -2.64
CA ILE A 13 -0.64 -17.92 -2.52
C ILE A 13 -2.11 -18.08 -2.91
N GLN A 14 -2.40 -18.85 -3.95
CA GLN A 14 -3.78 -19.13 -4.35
C GLN A 14 -4.55 -19.84 -3.23
N ALA A 15 -3.94 -20.84 -2.57
CA ALA A 15 -4.56 -21.54 -1.45
C ALA A 15 -4.86 -20.58 -0.29
N MET A 16 -3.90 -19.75 0.10
CA MET A 16 -4.08 -18.75 1.17
C MET A 16 -5.20 -17.74 0.84
N LEU A 17 -5.24 -17.26 -0.41
CA LEU A 17 -6.26 -16.33 -0.87
C LEU A 17 -7.66 -16.97 -0.79
N VAL A 18 -7.79 -18.22 -1.26
CA VAL A 18 -9.05 -18.96 -1.20
C VAL A 18 -9.50 -19.17 0.25
N THR A 19 -8.60 -19.59 1.15
CA THR A 19 -8.94 -19.77 2.57
C THR A 19 -9.42 -18.46 3.22
N MET A 20 -8.73 -17.35 2.97
CA MET A 20 -9.12 -16.03 3.49
C MET A 20 -10.50 -15.61 2.94
N THR A 21 -10.71 -15.75 1.63
CA THR A 21 -11.99 -15.38 0.98
C THR A 21 -13.16 -16.23 1.48
N GLN A 22 -12.94 -17.52 1.77
CA GLN A 22 -13.97 -18.39 2.35
C GLN A 22 -14.31 -18.02 3.79
N ALA A 23 -13.33 -17.57 4.58
CA ALA A 23 -13.56 -17.15 5.96
C ALA A 23 -14.31 -15.80 6.04
N GLU A 24 -14.03 -14.88 5.13
CA GLU A 24 -14.57 -13.50 5.16
C GLU A 24 -15.78 -13.30 4.23
N GLY A 25 -16.10 -14.27 3.36
CA GLY A 25 -17.20 -14.18 2.39
C GLY A 25 -16.95 -13.17 1.26
N LEU A 26 -15.69 -12.83 1.01
CA LEU A 26 -15.27 -11.87 -0.01
C LEU A 26 -14.90 -12.57 -1.32
N SER A 27 -14.95 -11.86 -2.45
CA SER A 27 -14.47 -12.42 -3.71
C SER A 27 -12.93 -12.34 -3.80
N PRO A 28 -12.25 -13.37 -4.33
CA PRO A 28 -10.80 -13.34 -4.52
C PRO A 28 -10.33 -12.15 -5.36
N GLU A 29 -11.14 -11.75 -6.35
CA GLU A 29 -10.87 -10.58 -7.18
C GLU A 29 -10.93 -9.27 -6.40
N SER A 30 -11.90 -9.09 -5.49
CA SER A 30 -12.00 -7.84 -4.73
C SER A 30 -10.85 -7.69 -3.74
N VAL A 31 -10.41 -8.80 -3.14
CA VAL A 31 -9.23 -8.85 -2.25
C VAL A 31 -7.98 -8.50 -3.05
N ALA A 32 -7.78 -9.13 -4.22
CA ALA A 32 -6.64 -8.84 -5.08
C ALA A 32 -6.61 -7.37 -5.55
N GLN A 33 -7.75 -6.83 -5.99
CA GLN A 33 -7.87 -5.43 -6.39
C GLN A 33 -7.55 -4.46 -5.25
N SER A 34 -8.05 -4.76 -4.04
CA SER A 34 -7.79 -3.93 -2.86
C SER A 34 -6.33 -3.97 -2.46
N ALA A 35 -5.73 -5.17 -2.42
CA ALA A 35 -4.30 -5.33 -2.13
C ALA A 35 -3.40 -4.60 -3.13
N ILE A 36 -3.73 -4.66 -4.43
CA ILE A 36 -2.99 -3.92 -5.47
C ILE A 36 -3.14 -2.41 -5.26
N ARG A 37 -4.34 -1.92 -4.97
CA ARG A 37 -4.58 -0.50 -4.69
C ARG A 37 -3.77 -0.02 -3.50
N ASP A 38 -3.78 -0.77 -2.40
CA ASP A 38 -3.05 -0.42 -1.18
C ASP A 38 -1.55 -0.43 -1.41
N TYR A 39 -1.05 -1.42 -2.15
CA TYR A 39 0.37 -1.49 -2.52
C TYR A 39 0.80 -0.28 -3.36
N LEU A 40 0.01 0.09 -4.38
CA LEU A 40 0.29 1.25 -5.22
C LEU A 40 0.24 2.56 -4.42
N PHE A 41 -0.73 2.69 -3.51
CA PHE A 41 -0.86 3.87 -2.66
C PHE A 41 0.36 4.03 -1.74
N ILE A 42 0.77 2.96 -1.05
CA ILE A 42 1.96 2.98 -0.18
C ILE A 42 3.22 3.30 -1.00
N HIS A 43 3.35 2.71 -2.19
CA HIS A 43 4.49 2.99 -3.07
C HIS A 43 4.53 4.46 -3.51
N GLN A 44 3.38 5.02 -3.91
CA GLN A 44 3.27 6.43 -4.28
C GLN A 44 3.59 7.36 -3.11
N PHE A 45 3.07 7.06 -1.92
CA PHE A 45 3.36 7.81 -0.71
C PHE A 45 4.86 7.78 -0.36
N ARG A 46 5.50 6.61 -0.40
CA ARG A 46 6.94 6.47 -0.14
C ARG A 46 7.79 7.22 -1.15
N SER A 47 7.43 7.16 -2.43
CA SER A 47 8.10 7.92 -3.48
C SER A 47 7.98 9.43 -3.25
N LEU A 48 6.77 9.91 -2.92
CA LEU A 48 6.53 11.31 -2.61
C LEU A 48 7.32 11.77 -1.38
N ARG A 49 7.31 10.98 -0.30
CA ARG A 49 8.10 11.26 0.91
C ARG A 49 9.58 11.36 0.59
N SER A 50 10.12 10.43 -0.20
CA SER A 50 11.54 10.46 -0.61
C SER A 50 11.88 11.76 -1.34
N GLN A 51 11.04 12.19 -2.28
CA GLN A 51 11.23 13.45 -3.01
C GLN A 51 11.14 14.68 -2.11
N LEU A 52 10.21 14.69 -1.14
CA LEU A 52 10.06 15.79 -0.19
C LEU A 52 11.21 15.86 0.79
N LEU A 53 11.69 14.72 1.30
CA LEU A 53 12.87 14.66 2.16
C LEU A 53 14.14 15.16 1.45
N GLN A 54 14.32 14.86 0.17
CA GLN A 54 15.43 15.43 -0.61
C GLN A 54 15.35 16.96 -0.76
N LYS A 55 14.15 17.54 -0.67
CA LYS A 55 13.93 18.99 -0.71
C LYS A 55 13.95 19.64 0.67
N ALA A 56 13.90 18.85 1.74
CA ALA A 56 14.02 19.38 3.09
C ALA A 56 15.47 19.81 3.32
N GLN A 57 15.67 21.11 3.56
CA GLN A 57 16.99 21.66 3.91
C GLN A 57 17.45 21.23 5.31
N THR A 58 16.50 20.86 6.17
CA THR A 58 16.73 20.52 7.57
C THR A 58 15.83 19.35 7.95
N GLU A 59 16.39 18.31 8.57
CA GLU A 59 15.61 17.28 9.25
C GLU A 59 15.07 17.89 10.53
N TYR A 60 13.75 18.01 10.63
CA TYR A 60 13.09 18.40 11.88
C TYR A 60 12.72 17.14 12.64
N THR A 61 13.15 17.07 13.89
CA THR A 61 12.70 16.06 14.85
C THR A 61 11.36 16.47 15.46
N ASP A 62 10.67 15.51 16.08
CA ASP A 62 9.39 15.78 16.76
C ASP A 62 9.54 16.87 17.84
N ASP A 63 10.71 16.94 18.50
CA ASP A 63 11.03 17.98 19.48
C ASP A 63 11.18 19.37 18.83
N ASP A 64 11.84 19.45 17.66
CA ASP A 64 11.98 20.71 16.91
C ASP A 64 10.62 21.25 16.45
N ILE A 65 9.70 20.35 16.07
CA ILE A 65 8.34 20.75 15.72
C ILE A 65 7.62 21.24 16.97
N PHE A 66 7.75 20.56 18.11
CA PHE A 66 7.07 20.93 19.35
C PHE A 66 7.46 22.33 19.86
N GLU A 67 8.74 22.71 19.74
CA GLU A 67 9.23 24.06 20.06
C GLU A 67 8.73 25.13 19.07
N LEU A 68 8.45 24.78 17.82
CA LEU A 68 8.07 25.76 16.79
C LEU A 68 6.59 26.19 16.85
N VAL A 69 5.72 25.33 17.39
CA VAL A 69 4.25 25.56 17.46
C VAL A 69 3.74 25.96 18.85
N SER A 70 4.59 25.94 19.88
CA SER A 70 4.25 26.33 21.27
C SER A 70 4.72 27.74 21.59
#